data_AF-A0A9D4M145-F1
#
_entry.id   AF-A0A9D4M145-F1
#
_cell.length_a   1.000
_cell.length_b   1.000
_cell.length_c   1.000
_cell.angle_alpha   90.00
_cell.angle_beta   90.00
_cell.angle_gamma   90.00
#
_symmetry.space_group_name_H-M   'P 1'
#
loop_
_entity.id
_entity.type
_entity.pdbx_description
1 polymer ?
#
loop_
_entity_poly.entity_id
_entity_poly.type
_entity_poly.pdbx_seq_one_letter_code
_entity_poly.pdbx_strand_id
1 'polypeptide(L)' 'MLGIALLMLRSFVERVRREQRDVARVLFICKSNLIPLYTRARFVLNGRSDVVHGKDPWYKFQIDISNGLQL' A
#
# COMPACT_ATOMS: atom_id res chain seq x y z
N MET A 1 -8.75 18.29 4.77
CA MET A 1 -8.02 18.25 3.48
C MET A 1 -7.16 16.99 3.45
N LEU A 2 -7.23 16.17 2.40
CA LEU A 2 -6.33 15.02 2.24
C LEU A 2 -4.93 15.53 1.82
N GLY A 3 -3.87 15.03 2.45
CA GLY A 3 -2.50 15.37 2.04
C GLY A 3 -2.13 14.74 0.69
N ILE A 4 -1.21 15.38 -0.05
CA ILE A 4 -0.80 14.97 -1.41
C ILE A 4 -0.38 13.50 -1.46
N ALA A 5 0.37 13.00 -0.46
CA ALA A 5 0.78 11.60 -0.40
C ALA A 5 -0.40 10.61 -0.41
N LEU A 6 -1.47 10.91 0.34
CA LEU A 6 -2.68 10.07 0.37
C LEU A 6 -3.42 10.11 -0.97
N LEU A 7 -3.49 11.29 -1.61
CA LEU A 7 -4.09 11.45 -2.93
C LEU A 7 -3.32 10.63 -3.98
N MET A 8 -1.99 10.72 -3.98
CA MET A 8 -1.16 9.99 -4.93
C MET A 8 -1.29 8.47 -4.76
N LEU A 9 -1.28 7.96 -3.52
CA LEU A 9 -1.44 6.53 -3.26
C LEU A 9 -2.80 6.00 -3.73
N ARG A 10 -3.88 6.74 -3.48
CA ARG A 10 -5.23 6.36 -3.95
C ARG A 10 -5.31 6.39 -5.46
N SER A 11 -4.84 7.46 -6.10
CA SER A 11 -4.80 7.56 -7.56
C SER A 11 -3.96 6.45 -8.20
N PHE A 12 -2.87 6.04 -7.55
CA PHE A 12 -2.07 4.91 -7.99
C PHE A 12 -2.86 3.59 -7.97
N VAL A 13 -3.52 3.27 -6.85
CA VAL A 13 -4.33 2.04 -6.73
C VAL A 13 -5.48 2.03 -7.74
N GLU A 14 -6.17 3.16 -7.91
CA GLU A 14 -7.25 3.31 -8.89
C GLU A 14 -6.77 3.10 -10.33
N ARG A 15 -5.58 3.64 -10.65
CA ARG A 15 -4.97 3.42 -11.95
C ARG A 15 -4.65 1.94 -12.18
N VAL A 16 -4.06 1.26 -11.19
CA VAL A 16 -3.79 -0.18 -11.28
C VAL A 16 -5.10 -0.96 -11.51
N ARG A 17 -6.15 -0.66 -10.76
CA ARG A 17 -7.47 -1.29 -10.91
C ARG A 17 -8.05 -1.14 -12.31
N ARG A 18 -7.91 0.04 -12.92
CA ARG A 18 -8.48 0.34 -14.24
C ARG A 18 -7.66 -0.25 -15.38
N GLU A 19 -6.33 -0.18 -15.28
CA GLU A 19 -5.43 -0.42 -16.40
C GLU A 19 -4.81 -1.83 -16.39
N GLN A 20 -4.78 -2.51 -15.23
CA GLN A 20 -4.13 -3.80 -15.06
C GLN A 20 -5.16 -4.88 -14.70
N ARG A 21 -5.73 -5.54 -15.72
CA ARG A 21 -6.85 -6.48 -15.57
C ARG A 21 -6.51 -7.76 -14.81
N ASP A 22 -5.25 -8.19 -14.87
CA ASP A 22 -4.79 -9.46 -14.28
C ASP A 22 -4.03 -9.29 -12.96
N VAL A 23 -4.04 -8.08 -12.38
CA VAL A 23 -3.38 -7.82 -11.09
C VAL A 23 -4.37 -8.04 -9.95
N ALA A 24 -4.13 -9.08 -9.16
CA ALA A 24 -4.94 -9.38 -7.98
C ALA A 24 -4.69 -8.43 -6.81
N ARG A 25 -3.45 -7.98 -6.62
CA ARG A 25 -3.04 -7.16 -5.47
C ARG A 25 -1.77 -6.36 -5.71
N VAL A 26 -1.63 -5.29 -4.95
CA VAL A 26 -0.39 -4.52 -4.82
C VAL A 26 0.29 -4.88 -3.50
N LEU A 27 1.59 -5.16 -3.55
CA LEU A 27 2.43 -5.53 -2.41
C LEU A 27 3.64 -4.60 -2.34
N PHE A 28 4.02 -4.18 -1.15
CA PHE A 28 5.28 -3.44 -0.93
C PHE A 28 5.77 -3.59 0.51
N ILE A 29 6.96 -3.07 0.76
CA ILE A 29 7.55 -2.98 2.10
C ILE A 29 7.81 -1.52 2.48
N CYS A 30 7.68 -1.17 3.76
CA CYS A 30 7.98 0.17 4.26
C CYS A 30 8.67 0.17 5.63
N LYS A 31 9.21 1.33 6.01
CA LYS A 31 9.70 1.59 7.38
C LYS A 31 8.53 1.88 8.33
N SER A 32 8.75 1.61 9.62
CA SER A 32 7.70 1.68 10.66
C SER A 32 7.01 3.04 10.74
N ASN A 33 7.75 4.14 10.55
CA ASN A 33 7.20 5.49 10.58
C ASN A 33 6.18 5.78 9.47
N LEU A 34 6.14 4.98 8.39
CA LEU A 34 5.19 5.14 7.30
C LEU A 34 3.92 4.29 7.45
N ILE A 35 3.87 3.37 8.43
CA ILE A 35 2.70 2.52 8.72
C ILE A 35 1.41 3.36 8.79
N PRO A 36 1.34 4.49 9.53
CA PRO A 36 0.10 5.27 9.63
C PRO A 36 -0.37 5.86 8.29
N LEU A 37 0.57 6.22 7.39
CA LEU A 37 0.23 6.75 6.07
C LEU A 37 -0.45 5.66 5.22
N TYR A 38 0.16 4.48 5.15
CA TYR A 38 -0.33 3.38 4.31
C TYR A 38 -1.63 2.78 4.83
N THR A 39 -1.79 2.67 6.15
CA THR A 39 -3.07 2.27 6.77
C THR A 39 -4.20 3.25 6.42
N ARG A 40 -3.95 4.57 6.45
CA ARG A 40 -4.94 5.58 5.99
C ARG A 40 -5.23 5.53 4.50
N ALA A 41 -4.28 5.06 3.69
CA ALA A 41 -4.48 4.76 2.28
C ALA A 41 -5.15 3.40 2.03
N ARG A 42 -5.62 2.70 3.08
CA ARG A 42 -6.33 1.42 3.06
C ARG A 42 -5.48 0.20 2.65
N PHE A 43 -4.16 0.32 2.68
CA PHE A 43 -3.33 -0.87 2.66
C PHE A 43 -3.38 -1.57 4.02
N VAL A 44 -3.34 -2.90 3.99
CA VAL A 44 -3.34 -3.77 5.16
C VAL A 44 -1.92 -4.17 5.49
N LEU A 45 -1.53 -3.97 6.75
CA LEU A 45 -0.24 -4.42 7.28
C LEU A 45 -0.22 -5.96 7.34
N ASN A 46 0.74 -6.58 6.67
CA ASN A 46 0.97 -8.02 6.63
C ASN A 46 2.27 -8.41 7.36
N GLY A 47 2.46 -7.83 8.55
CA GLY A 47 3.58 -8.13 9.44
C GLY A 47 4.95 -7.67 8.98
N ARG A 48 6.00 -8.21 9.62
CA ARG A 48 7.41 -7.91 9.31
C ARG A 48 7.83 -8.62 8.02
N SER A 49 8.65 -7.93 7.22
CA SER A 49 9.28 -8.49 6.03
C SER A 49 10.52 -9.30 6.40
N ASP A 50 10.74 -10.40 5.69
CA ASP A 50 11.96 -11.21 5.76
C ASP A 50 13.11 -10.55 4.97
N VAL A 51 12.81 -9.54 4.15
CA VAL A 51 13.81 -8.76 3.42
C VAL A 51 14.60 -7.88 4.37
N VAL A 52 15.92 -8.09 4.42
CA VAL A 52 16.86 -7.30 5.20
C VAL A 52 17.56 -6.30 4.27
N HIS A 53 17.28 -5.01 4.47
CA HIS A 53 17.95 -3.92 3.78
C HIS A 53 18.18 -2.74 4.74
N GLY A 54 19.44 -2.51 5.11
CA GLY A 54 19.80 -1.58 6.19
C GLY A 54 19.54 -2.17 7.58
N LYS A 55 19.70 -1.34 8.62
CA LYS A 55 19.61 -1.78 10.03
C LYS A 55 18.17 -1.99 10.50
N ASP A 56 17.27 -1.09 10.12
CA ASP A 56 15.90 -1.13 10.64
C ASP A 56 15.00 -2.15 9.91
N PRO A 57 14.08 -2.81 10.63
CA PRO A 57 13.10 -3.70 10.03
C PRO A 57 12.24 -3.04 8.94
N TRP A 58 11.79 -3.87 8.00
CA TRP A 58 10.78 -3.52 7.01
C TRP A 58 9.47 -4.24 7.30
N TYR A 59 8.35 -3.63 6.93
CA TYR A 59 7.00 -4.14 7.15
C TYR A 59 6.28 -4.33 5.83
N LYS A 60 5.65 -5.48 5.64
CA LYS A 60 4.90 -5.82 4.41
C LYS A 60 3.52 -5.19 4.46
N PHE A 61 3.09 -4.63 3.34
CA PHE A 61 1.73 -4.13 3.15
C PHE A 61 1.13 -4.69 1.88
N GLN A 62 -0.20 -4.80 1.88
CA GLN A 62 -0.96 -5.25 0.72
C GLN A 62 -2.26 -4.48 0.54
N ILE A 63 -2.76 -4.41 -0.69
CA ILE A 63 -4.17 -4.09 -0.99
C ILE A 63 -4.63 -4.98 -2.13
N ASP A 64 -5.81 -5.57 -1.98
CA ASP A 64 -6.43 -6.39 -3.01
C ASP A 64 -7.19 -5.49 -3.99
N ILE A 65 -7.00 -5.71 -5.29
CA ILE A 65 -7.59 -4.90 -6.35
C ILE A 65 -9.04 -5.33 -6.63
N SER A 66 -9.39 -6.58 -6.35
CA SER A 66 -10.75 -7.14 -6.47
C SER A 66 -11.74 -6.60 -5.44
N ASN A 67 -11.25 -6.15 -4.27
CA ASN A 67 -12.06 -5.56 -3.19
C ASN A 67 -11.90 -4.03 -3.13
N GLY A 68 -11.94 -3.37 -4.29
CA GLY A 68 -11.66 -1.95 -4.41
C GLY A 68 -12.46 -1.06 -3.44
N LEU A 69 -11.79 -0.03 -2.90
CA LEU A 69 -12.37 1.03 -2.08
C LEU A 69 -13.75 1.43 -2.63
N GLN A 70 -14.78 1.33 -1.78
CA GLN A 70 -15.94 2.23 -1.92
C GLN A 70 -15.43 3.63 -1.57
N LEU A 71 -15.33 4.50 -2.57
CA LEU A 71 -15.12 5.93 -2.36
C LEU A 71 -16.40 6.57 -1.81
#